data_AF-A0A3C0JP80-F1
#
_entry.id   AF-A0A3C0JP80-F1
#
_cell.length_a   1.000
_cell.length_b   1.000
_cell.length_c   1.000
_cell.angle_alpha   90.00
_cell.angle_beta   90.00
_cell.angle_gamma   90.00
#
_symmetry.space_group_name_H-M   'P 1'
#
loop_
_entity.id
_entity.type
_entity.pdbx_description
1 polymer ?
#
loop_
_entity_poly.entity_id
_entity_poly.type
_entity_poly.pdbx_seq_one_letter_code
_entity_poly.pdbx_strand_id
1 'polypeptide(L)'
;EELIPAGAVTFGLEYRTLHGGEEEGVCIHVYGNAIAGDDKELLRFDCFRVAPHYHYRNSTIKKNDRLMLDFTAEGDALAWTIDKIKNRLPIMLLRCEADDIARDIDQKDVDAALPKIVAWAETKTHRRA
;
A
#
# COMPACT_ATOMS: atom_id res chain seq x y z
N GLU A 1 4.38 12.98 -0.30
CA GLU A 1 3.78 11.77 -0.91
C GLU A 1 3.76 11.94 -2.42
N GLU A 2 4.01 10.86 -3.17
CA GLU A 2 3.80 10.77 -4.63
C GLU A 2 2.46 10.05 -4.88
N LEU A 3 1.62 10.55 -5.79
CA LEU A 3 0.30 9.96 -6.07
C LEU A 3 0.26 9.33 -7.46
N ILE A 4 -0.17 8.08 -7.54
CA ILE A 4 -0.29 7.31 -8.78
C ILE A 4 -1.73 6.80 -8.93
N PRO A 5 -2.55 7.44 -9.79
CA PRO A 5 -3.90 6.97 -10.08
C PRO A 5 -3.90 5.60 -10.76
N ALA A 6 -4.86 4.74 -10.39
CA ALA A 6 -5.07 3.41 -10.94
C ALA A 6 -6.57 3.04 -10.93
N GLY A 7 -7.35 3.72 -11.76
CA GLY A 7 -8.79 3.47 -11.88
C GLY A 7 -9.57 3.83 -10.61
N ALA A 8 -10.18 2.82 -9.98
CA ALA A 8 -11.00 2.99 -8.77
C ALA A 8 -10.20 3.40 -7.51
N VAL A 9 -8.88 3.24 -7.54
CA VAL A 9 -7.99 3.60 -6.44
C VAL A 9 -6.89 4.57 -6.87
N THR A 10 -6.27 5.23 -5.89
CA THR A 10 -5.02 5.98 -6.06
C THR A 10 -3.98 5.45 -5.08
N PHE A 11 -2.78 5.14 -5.58
CA PHE A 11 -1.66 4.77 -4.72
C PHE A 11 -0.95 6.03 -4.22
N GLY A 12 -0.76 6.13 -2.90
CA GLY A 12 0.09 7.15 -2.29
C GLY A 12 1.41 6.55 -1.86
N LEU A 13 2.53 7.18 -2.19
CA LEU A 13 3.86 6.67 -1.88
C LEU A 13 4.63 7.65 -0.99
N GLU A 14 5.14 7.15 0.13
CA GLU A 14 5.96 7.91 1.07
C GLU A 14 7.18 7.09 1.48
N TYR A 15 8.32 7.75 1.68
CA TYR A 15 9.44 7.12 2.38
C TYR A 15 9.47 7.71 3.77
N ARG A 16 9.29 6.86 4.78
CA ARG A 16 9.17 7.30 6.17
C ARG A 16 10.41 6.90 6.93
N THR A 17 10.86 7.81 7.79
CA THR A 17 11.89 7.56 8.79
C THR A 17 11.27 7.80 10.16
N LEU A 18 11.29 6.77 10.99
CA LEU A 18 10.70 6.72 12.32
C LEU A 18 11.80 6.52 13.35
N HIS A 19 11.48 6.80 14.62
CA HIS A 19 12.37 6.54 15.76
C HIS A 19 13.79 7.12 15.55
N GLY A 20 13.90 8.31 14.96
CA GLY A 20 15.19 8.96 14.70
C GLY A 20 16.11 8.25 13.70
N GLY A 21 15.59 7.33 12.87
CA GLY A 21 16.37 6.57 11.89
C GLY A 21 16.46 5.08 12.15
N GLU A 22 16.00 4.61 13.32
CA GLU A 22 16.06 3.18 13.67
C GLU A 22 15.14 2.33 12.79
N GLU A 23 14.02 2.91 12.38
CA GLU A 23 13.06 2.28 11.48
C GLU A 23 12.79 3.19 10.30
N GLU A 24 12.88 2.65 9.09
CA GLU A 24 12.59 3.38 7.86
C GLU A 24 12.14 2.44 6.77
N GLY A 25 11.49 2.99 5.75
CA GLY A 25 11.13 2.24 4.56
C GLY A 25 10.06 2.91 3.73
N VAL A 26 9.66 2.21 2.67
CA VAL A 26 8.62 2.64 1.74
C VAL A 26 7.25 2.34 2.34
N CYS A 27 6.36 3.33 2.27
CA CYS A 27 4.96 3.23 2.64
C CYS A 27 4.11 3.39 1.40
N ILE A 28 3.21 2.44 1.18
CA ILE A 28 2.29 2.43 0.05
C ILE A 28 0.86 2.47 0.60
N HIS A 29 0.21 3.59 0.35
CA HIS A 29 -1.18 3.84 0.68
C HIS A 29 -2.06 3.44 -0.51
N VAL A 30 -3.24 2.90 -0.25
CA VAL A 30 -4.28 2.66 -1.26
C VAL A 30 -5.51 3.45 -0.86
N TYR A 31 -5.79 4.51 -1.61
CA TYR A 31 -6.94 5.38 -1.39
C TYR A 31 -8.10 4.95 -2.28
N GLY A 32 -9.27 4.72 -1.68
CA GLY A 32 -10.50 4.46 -2.41
C GLY A 32 -11.10 5.76 -2.96
N ASN A 33 -11.06 5.97 -4.28
CA ASN A 33 -11.42 7.27 -4.87
C ASN A 33 -12.88 7.66 -4.59
N ALA A 34 -13.78 6.67 -4.55
CA ALA A 34 -15.21 6.83 -4.28
C ALA A 34 -15.56 7.00 -2.79
N ILE A 35 -14.60 6.87 -1.87
CA ILE A 35 -14.85 7.13 -0.44
C ILE A 35 -15.10 8.62 -0.22
N ALA A 36 -16.15 8.93 0.54
CA ALA A 36 -16.48 10.29 0.94
C ALA A 36 -15.61 10.77 2.11
N GLY A 37 -15.41 12.08 2.19
CA GLY A 37 -14.56 12.70 3.22
C GLY A 37 -13.07 12.66 2.88
N ASP A 38 -12.26 13.09 3.84
CA ASP A 38 -10.82 13.31 3.63
C ASP A 38 -9.98 12.05 3.85
N ASP A 39 -10.37 11.19 4.80
CA ASP A 39 -9.66 9.93 5.07
C ASP A 39 -10.21 8.80 4.18
N LYS A 40 -9.58 8.64 3.02
CA LYS A 40 -9.95 7.64 2.00
C LYS A 40 -9.08 6.38 2.03
N GLU A 41 -8.23 6.21 3.04
CA GLU A 41 -7.26 5.10 3.07
C GLU A 41 -7.96 3.77 3.37
N LEU A 42 -7.77 2.81 2.45
CA LEU A 42 -8.27 1.45 2.57
C LEU A 42 -7.17 0.47 2.96
N LEU A 43 -5.98 0.62 2.38
CA LEU A 43 -4.83 -0.18 2.74
C LEU A 43 -3.63 0.72 2.97
N ARG A 44 -2.75 0.30 3.87
CA ARG A 44 -1.41 0.86 3.98
C ARG A 44 -0.42 -0.26 4.19
N PHE A 45 0.60 -0.30 3.35
CA PHE A 45 1.72 -1.23 3.45
C PHE A 45 2.94 -0.45 3.92
N ASP A 46 3.37 -0.71 5.15
CA ASP A 46 4.56 -0.11 5.75
C ASP A 46 5.71 -1.12 5.56
N CYS A 47 6.44 -1.00 4.44
CA CYS A 47 7.55 -1.88 4.05
C CYS A 47 8.84 -1.48 4.79
N PHE A 48 8.78 -1.50 6.12
CA PHE A 48 9.90 -1.10 6.97
C PHE A 48 10.96 -2.18 7.11
N ARG A 49 12.21 -1.73 7.30
CA ARG A 49 13.37 -2.61 7.47
C ARG A 49 13.30 -3.50 8.70
N VAL A 50 12.66 -3.03 9.78
CA VAL A 50 12.69 -3.69 11.10
C VAL A 50 11.35 -4.36 11.42
N ALA A 51 10.25 -3.63 11.35
CA ALA A 51 8.92 -4.16 11.65
C ALA A 51 7.97 -3.92 10.47
N PRO A 52 8.16 -4.58 9.32
CA PRO A 52 7.24 -4.45 8.20
C PRO A 52 5.85 -4.93 8.61
N HIS A 53 4.83 -4.16 8.21
CA HIS A 53 3.44 -4.45 8.55
C HIS A 53 2.50 -3.79 7.53
N TYR A 54 1.23 -4.14 7.62
CA TYR A 54 0.22 -3.51 6.81
C TYR A 54 -1.09 -3.36 7.57
N HIS A 55 -1.93 -2.46 7.07
CA HIS A 55 -3.20 -2.11 7.68
C HIS A 55 -4.36 -2.39 6.71
N TYR A 56 -5.41 -3.03 7.21
CA TYR A 56 -6.75 -2.91 6.63
C TYR A 56 -7.46 -1.76 7.31
N ARG A 57 -7.79 -0.72 6.54
CA ARG A 57 -8.44 0.49 7.04
C ARG A 57 -9.74 0.74 6.32
N ASN A 58 -10.64 1.44 7.00
CA ASN A 58 -11.80 2.11 6.39
C ASN A 58 -12.36 3.08 7.43
N SER A 59 -12.21 4.38 7.18
CA SER A 59 -12.60 5.44 8.12
C SER A 59 -14.11 5.49 8.35
N THR A 60 -14.91 5.16 7.33
CA THR A 60 -16.39 5.22 7.38
C THR A 60 -16.98 4.26 8.42
N ILE A 61 -16.27 3.17 8.71
CA ILE A 61 -16.63 2.17 9.71
C ILE A 61 -15.61 2.08 10.86
N LYS A 62 -14.70 3.06 10.97
CA LYS A 62 -13.66 3.14 12.01
C LYS A 62 -12.76 1.90 12.10
N LYS A 63 -12.47 1.26 10.96
CA LYS A 63 -11.61 0.09 10.86
C LYS A 63 -10.14 0.49 10.73
N ASN A 64 -9.27 -0.20 11.47
CA ASN A 64 -7.81 -0.05 11.37
C ASN A 64 -7.08 -1.29 11.96
N ASP A 65 -7.13 -2.41 11.23
CA ASP A 65 -6.49 -3.65 11.64
C ASP A 65 -5.04 -3.68 11.18
N ARG A 66 -4.09 -3.73 12.12
CA ARG A 66 -2.65 -3.87 11.82
C ARG A 66 -2.22 -5.33 11.85
N LEU A 67 -1.54 -5.79 10.81
CA LEU A 67 -0.95 -7.13 10.71
C LEU A 67 0.56 -7.02 10.49
N MET A 68 1.33 -7.69 11.34
CA MET A 68 2.78 -7.81 11.18
C MET A 68 3.11 -8.75 10.01
N LEU A 69 4.12 -8.40 9.23
CA LEU A 69 4.65 -9.26 8.19
C LEU A 69 5.89 -9.98 8.72
N ASP A 70 5.87 -11.31 8.70
CA ASP A 70 7.07 -12.11 8.96
C ASP A 70 7.95 -12.13 7.70
N PHE A 71 8.81 -11.13 7.58
CA PHE A 71 9.73 -11.02 6.44
C PHE A 71 10.79 -12.13 6.40
N THR A 72 10.99 -12.88 7.49
CA THR A 72 11.90 -14.05 7.48
C THR A 72 11.30 -15.17 6.63
N ALA A 73 10.00 -15.39 6.76
CA ALA A 73 9.27 -16.39 5.99
C ALA A 73 8.83 -15.88 4.60
N GLU A 74 8.45 -14.61 4.51
CA GLU A 74 7.81 -14.01 3.32
C GLU A 74 8.81 -13.31 2.38
N GLY A 75 10.04 -13.05 2.84
CA GLY A 75 11.07 -12.35 2.08
C GLY A 75 10.95 -10.82 2.13
N ASP A 76 11.39 -10.15 1.06
CA ASP A 76 11.39 -8.69 0.99
C ASP A 76 9.96 -8.11 1.04
N ALA A 77 9.73 -7.19 1.97
CA ALA A 77 8.40 -6.65 2.25
C ALA A 77 7.82 -5.83 1.07
N LEU A 78 8.68 -5.13 0.32
CA LEU A 78 8.25 -4.39 -0.86
C LEU A 78 7.85 -5.35 -1.98
N ALA A 79 8.68 -6.34 -2.29
CA ALA A 79 8.36 -7.37 -3.27
C ALA A 79 7.06 -8.12 -2.93
N TRP A 80 6.87 -8.48 -1.66
CA TRP A 80 5.63 -9.07 -1.16
C TRP A 80 4.43 -8.14 -1.38
N THR A 81 4.58 -6.85 -1.10
CA THR A 81 3.53 -5.85 -1.27
C THR A 81 3.13 -5.69 -2.74
N ILE A 82 4.11 -5.63 -3.64
CA ILE A 82 3.87 -5.56 -5.09
C ILE A 82 3.12 -6.82 -5.58
N ASP A 83 3.48 -8.01 -5.08
CA ASP A 83 2.74 -9.25 -5.36
C ASP A 83 1.27 -9.15 -4.90
N LYS A 84 1.02 -8.65 -3.67
CA LYS A 84 -0.35 -8.51 -3.17
C LYS A 84 -1.16 -7.48 -3.93
N ILE A 85 -0.59 -6.33 -4.25
CA ILE A 85 -1.26 -5.33 -5.09
C ILE A 85 -1.61 -5.94 -6.45
N LYS A 86 -0.68 -6.66 -7.07
CA LYS A 86 -0.91 -7.28 -8.37
C LYS A 86 -2.00 -8.35 -8.35
N ASN A 87 -1.95 -9.25 -7.38
CA ASN A 87 -2.69 -10.51 -7.46
C ASN A 87 -3.88 -10.59 -6.50
N ARG A 88 -3.95 -9.70 -5.50
CA ARG A 88 -4.90 -9.84 -4.37
C ARG A 88 -5.63 -8.55 -4.02
N LEU A 89 -5.36 -7.42 -4.69
CA LEU A 89 -5.91 -6.13 -4.32
C LEU A 89 -7.45 -6.15 -4.17
N PRO A 90 -8.26 -6.62 -5.13
CA PRO A 90 -9.72 -6.66 -4.95
C PRO A 90 -10.15 -7.43 -3.70
N ILE A 91 -9.55 -8.60 -3.44
CA ILE A 91 -9.86 -9.44 -2.26
C ILE A 91 -9.48 -8.72 -0.96
N MET A 92 -8.36 -7.99 -0.96
CA MET A 92 -7.94 -7.20 0.20
C MET A 92 -8.90 -6.03 0.45
N LEU A 93 -9.40 -5.38 -0.60
CA LEU A 93 -10.38 -4.30 -0.49
C LEU A 93 -11.75 -4.80 0.04
N LEU A 94 -12.16 -6.02 -0.30
CA LEU A 94 -13.33 -6.66 0.32
C LEU A 94 -13.16 -6.78 1.85
N ARG A 95 -11.95 -7.09 2.33
CA ARG A 95 -11.67 -7.13 3.77
C ARG A 95 -11.71 -5.74 4.43
N CYS A 96 -11.54 -4.68 3.65
CA CYS A 96 -11.77 -3.31 4.09
C CYS A 96 -13.24 -2.90 4.08
N GLU A 97 -14.17 -3.79 3.69
CA GLU A 97 -15.60 -3.49 3.53
C GLU A 97 -15.80 -2.37 2.48
N ALA A 98 -15.03 -2.45 1.39
CA ALA A 98 -15.05 -1.53 0.26
C ALA A 98 -15.48 -2.25 -1.03
N ASP A 99 -16.58 -3.00 -0.96
CA ASP A 99 -17.09 -3.90 -2.00
C ASP A 99 -17.28 -3.23 -3.35
N ASP A 100 -17.83 -2.02 -3.36
CA ASP A 100 -18.05 -1.25 -4.59
C ASP A 100 -16.73 -0.90 -5.29
N ILE A 101 -15.74 -0.48 -4.51
CA ILE A 101 -14.42 -0.12 -5.04
C ILE A 101 -13.69 -1.38 -5.51
N ALA A 102 -13.78 -2.48 -4.74
CA ALA A 102 -13.19 -3.77 -5.11
C ALA A 102 -13.74 -4.29 -6.45
N ARG A 103 -15.05 -4.13 -6.68
CA ARG A 103 -15.74 -4.52 -7.91
C ARG A 103 -15.34 -3.66 -9.11
N ASP A 104 -14.97 -2.41 -8.87
CA ASP A 104 -14.63 -1.44 -9.91
C ASP A 104 -13.11 -1.41 -10.24
N ILE A 105 -12.30 -2.29 -9.62
CA ILE A 105 -10.87 -2.43 -9.97
C ILE A 105 -10.71 -3.02 -11.38
N ASP A 106 -10.06 -2.26 -12.27
CA ASP A 106 -9.52 -2.77 -13.53
C ASP A 106 -8.05 -3.18 -13.33
N GLN A 107 -7.73 -4.46 -13.55
CA GLN A 107 -6.38 -4.99 -13.43
C GLN A 107 -5.38 -4.28 -14.36
N LYS A 108 -5.81 -3.76 -15.52
CA LYS A 108 -4.93 -3.05 -16.45
C LYS A 108 -4.40 -1.75 -15.86
N ASP A 109 -5.24 -1.02 -15.12
CA ASP A 109 -4.85 0.22 -14.46
C ASP A 109 -3.86 -0.05 -13.32
N VAL A 110 -4.11 -1.13 -12.55
CA VAL A 110 -3.19 -1.59 -11.50
C VAL A 110 -1.85 -2.01 -12.11
N ASP A 111 -1.86 -2.83 -13.15
CA ASP A 111 -0.64 -3.29 -13.84
C ASP A 111 0.16 -2.13 -14.46
N ALA A 112 -0.52 -1.08 -14.94
CA ALA A 112 0.13 0.12 -15.46
C ALA A 112 0.75 1.01 -14.36
N ALA A 113 0.22 0.95 -13.13
CA ALA A 113 0.73 1.69 -11.98
C ALA A 113 1.94 0.99 -11.34
N LEU A 114 1.96 -0.35 -11.29
CA LEU A 114 3.00 -1.12 -10.61
C LEU A 114 4.45 -0.76 -11.00
N PRO A 115 4.82 -0.63 -12.29
CA PRO A 115 6.18 -0.25 -12.66
C PRO A 115 6.58 1.14 -12.15
N LYS A 116 5.62 2.07 -12.05
CA LYS A 116 5.87 3.42 -11.54
C LYS A 116 6.11 3.40 -10.03
N ILE A 117 5.36 2.58 -9.30
CA ILE A 117 5.56 2.36 -7.86
C ILE A 117 6.96 1.79 -7.60
N VAL A 118 7.34 0.74 -8.35
CA VAL A 118 8.66 0.10 -8.22
C VAL A 118 9.78 1.09 -8.52
N ALA A 119 9.71 1.80 -9.66
CA ALA A 119 10.72 2.78 -10.03
C ALA A 119 10.85 3.89 -8.98
N TRP A 120 9.73 4.39 -8.45
CA TRP A 120 9.75 5.38 -7.38
C TRP A 120 10.44 4.82 -6.13
N ALA A 121 10.09 3.60 -5.70
CA ALA A 121 10.63 2.96 -4.51
C ALA A 121 12.15 2.76 -4.63
N GLU A 122 12.61 2.28 -5.78
CA GLU A 122 14.03 2.15 -6.13
C GLU A 122 14.78 3.48 -5.97
N THR A 123 14.20 4.61 -6.40
CA THR A 123 14.85 5.92 -6.25
C THR A 123 15.03 6.37 -4.80
N LYS A 124 14.31 5.76 -3.85
CA LYS A 124 14.38 6.06 -2.41
C LYS A 124 15.29 5.09 -1.68
N THR A 125 15.31 3.82 -2.07
CA THR A 125 16.11 2.78 -1.43
C THR A 125 17.55 2.72 -1.95
N HIS A 126 17.80 3.04 -3.23
CA HIS A 126 19.15 3.01 -3.81
C HIS A 126 20.03 4.23 -3.52
N ARG A 127 19.52 5.28 -2.85
CA ARG A 127 20.34 6.45 -2.47
C ARG A 127 21.30 6.18 -1.29
N ARG A 128 21.47 4.92 -0.88
CA ARG A 128 22.36 4.51 0.22
C ARG A 128 23.17 3.24 -0.13
N ALA A 129 23.82 3.25 -1.29
CA ALA A 129 25.02 2.45 -1.51
C ALA A 129 26.26 3.34 -1.35
#